data_AF-A0A7Y5F2Q0-F1
#
_entry.id   AF-A0A7Y5F2Q0-F1
#
_cell.length_a   1.000
_cell.length_b   1.000
_cell.length_c   1.000
_cell.angle_alpha   90.00
_cell.angle_beta   90.00
_cell.angle_gamma   90.00
#
_symmetry.space_group_name_H-M   'P 1'
#
loop_
_entity.id
_entity.type
_entity.pdbx_description
1 polymer ?
#
loop_
_entity_poly.entity_id
_entity_poly.type
_entity_poly.pdbx_seq_one_letter_code
_entity_poly.pdbx_strand_id
1 'polypeptide(L)'
;MPPALPHIRNLPYIAVFSLLSMFAAAPAAAAPPSNGTWLAVASVSDEFNAGALDLAKWTNYNASFLGNPPGIYVADNVDVNNGKLELWATAGNIPGAPSQYWDYQTSYVASKQTVLYGYFEARAKKMANVDRVKQTFIRTVNPRMGLVYYPLYVLRYLYRGRSFQVAVDGLSGRVLYGKAPGNTWYRAGIMVAGMALGAFLIVDVCALVTYFSVIAASADDDALGGLIFAGLAVLAGVGAITAGYRRFRYGEVFEYRALDKLKRRTDRRMEGGVHRAREIQSG
;
A
#
# COMPACT_ATOMS: atom_id res chain seq x y z
N MET A 1 -13.88 -69.86 -65.66
CA MET A 1 -13.89 -68.39 -65.74
C MET A 1 -13.96 -67.82 -64.32
N PRO A 2 -13.11 -66.84 -63.99
CA PRO A 2 -12.86 -66.28 -62.64
C PRO A 2 -13.90 -65.15 -62.32
N PRO A 3 -13.83 -64.31 -61.25
CA PRO A 3 -12.70 -63.99 -60.34
C PRO A 3 -13.06 -63.88 -58.82
N ALA A 4 -12.14 -64.27 -57.92
CA ALA A 4 -11.09 -63.49 -57.23
C ALA A 4 -11.54 -62.82 -55.91
N LEU A 5 -10.90 -63.25 -54.83
CA LEU A 5 -10.90 -62.59 -53.51
C LEU A 5 -10.18 -61.22 -53.60
N PRO A 6 -10.73 -60.16 -52.98
CA PRO A 6 -9.93 -58.99 -52.65
C PRO A 6 -9.29 -59.11 -51.25
N HIS A 7 -7.96 -59.00 -51.24
CA HIS A 7 -7.12 -58.63 -50.10
C HIS A 7 -7.36 -57.16 -49.70
N ILE A 8 -7.68 -56.87 -48.42
CA ILE A 8 -7.25 -55.64 -47.69
C ILE A 8 -7.24 -55.99 -46.18
N ARG A 9 -6.10 -56.41 -45.59
CA ARG A 9 -5.15 -55.63 -44.77
C ARG A 9 -5.74 -54.92 -43.52
N ASN A 10 -5.26 -55.37 -42.36
CA ASN A 10 -5.35 -54.80 -41.01
C ASN A 10 -5.22 -53.26 -40.93
N LEU A 11 -6.02 -52.61 -40.06
CA LEU A 11 -5.59 -51.75 -38.92
C LEU A 11 -6.78 -50.99 -38.28
N PRO A 12 -6.72 -50.66 -36.97
CA PRO A 12 -7.84 -50.18 -36.16
C PRO A 12 -7.97 -48.66 -36.20
N TYR A 13 -9.20 -48.15 -36.32
CA TYR A 13 -9.50 -46.75 -36.01
C TYR A 13 -9.82 -46.64 -34.51
N ILE A 14 -8.77 -46.40 -33.74
CA ILE A 14 -8.87 -45.79 -32.41
C ILE A 14 -9.51 -44.41 -32.63
N ALA A 15 -10.74 -44.26 -32.14
CA ALA A 15 -11.41 -42.97 -32.11
C ALA A 15 -10.58 -42.00 -31.27
N VAL A 16 -10.04 -40.98 -31.94
CA VAL A 16 -9.29 -39.88 -31.36
C VAL A 16 -10.26 -39.07 -30.49
N PHE A 17 -10.20 -39.28 -29.18
CA PHE A 17 -10.73 -38.32 -28.21
C PHE A 17 -9.75 -37.14 -28.14
N SER A 18 -9.95 -36.14 -29.00
CA SER A 18 -9.28 -34.84 -28.85
C SER A 18 -9.85 -34.15 -27.62
N LEU A 19 -9.20 -34.37 -26.47
CA LEU A 19 -9.44 -33.59 -25.26
C LEU A 19 -8.94 -32.17 -25.52
N LEU A 20 -9.85 -31.28 -25.92
CA LEU A 20 -9.63 -29.85 -25.96
C LEU A 20 -9.41 -29.38 -24.52
N SER A 21 -8.15 -29.33 -24.08
CA SER A 21 -7.76 -28.72 -22.82
C SER A 21 -8.00 -27.21 -22.89
N MET A 22 -9.21 -26.79 -22.53
CA MET A 22 -9.47 -25.39 -22.18
C MET A 22 -8.58 -25.03 -20.98
N PHE A 23 -7.49 -24.31 -21.25
CA PHE A 23 -6.75 -23.58 -20.24
C PHE A 23 -7.70 -22.52 -19.65
N ALA A 24 -8.34 -22.84 -18.52
CA ALA A 24 -8.92 -21.81 -17.67
C ALA A 24 -7.76 -21.09 -17.00
N ALA A 25 -7.25 -20.02 -17.62
CA ALA A 25 -6.39 -19.07 -16.95
C ALA A 25 -7.09 -18.65 -15.66
N ALA A 26 -6.41 -18.78 -14.52
CA ALA A 26 -6.97 -18.31 -13.26
C ALA A 26 -7.36 -16.83 -13.43
N PRO A 27 -8.52 -16.39 -12.92
CA PRO A 27 -8.88 -14.99 -13.00
C PRO A 27 -7.79 -14.17 -12.30
N ALA A 28 -7.26 -13.16 -12.99
CA ALA A 28 -6.29 -12.23 -12.45
C ALA A 28 -6.78 -11.70 -11.09
N ALA A 29 -5.91 -11.71 -10.08
CA ALA A 29 -6.30 -11.32 -8.72
C ALA A 29 -6.67 -9.83 -8.62
N ALA A 30 -6.23 -9.00 -9.57
CA ALA A 30 -6.60 -7.60 -9.69
C ALA A 30 -7.64 -7.42 -10.80
N ALA A 31 -8.69 -6.63 -10.53
CA ALA A 31 -9.60 -6.18 -11.58
C ALA A 31 -8.85 -5.25 -12.56
N PRO A 32 -9.11 -5.36 -13.87
CA PRO A 32 -8.54 -4.41 -14.82
C PRO A 32 -9.07 -2.99 -14.55
N PRO A 33 -8.37 -1.95 -15.05
CA PRO A 33 -8.90 -0.58 -15.14
C PRO A 33 -10.35 -0.55 -15.61
N SER A 34 -11.15 0.42 -15.15
CA SER A 34 -12.58 0.51 -15.51
C SER A 34 -12.80 0.41 -17.01
N ASN A 35 -13.59 -0.57 -17.45
CA ASN A 35 -13.89 -0.93 -18.85
C ASN A 35 -12.74 -1.58 -19.65
N GLY A 36 -11.66 -2.03 -18.99
CA GLY A 36 -10.56 -2.75 -19.62
C GLY A 36 -10.66 -4.28 -19.46
N THR A 37 -9.90 -5.00 -20.28
CA THR A 37 -9.67 -6.45 -20.16
C THR A 37 -8.18 -6.72 -20.04
N TRP A 38 -7.77 -7.70 -19.24
CA TRP A 38 -6.37 -8.13 -19.18
C TRP A 38 -5.99 -8.86 -20.47
N LEU A 39 -4.85 -8.47 -21.05
CA LEU A 39 -4.21 -9.17 -22.17
C LEU A 39 -2.84 -9.66 -21.69
N ALA A 40 -2.60 -10.97 -21.81
CA ALA A 40 -1.32 -11.56 -21.43
C ALA A 40 -0.21 -11.11 -22.39
N VAL A 41 0.93 -10.69 -21.84
CA VAL A 41 2.10 -10.29 -22.61
C VAL A 41 3.03 -11.50 -22.76
N ALA A 42 2.86 -12.26 -23.85
CA ALA A 42 3.53 -13.54 -24.06
C ALA A 42 5.06 -13.51 -23.91
N SER A 43 5.69 -12.37 -24.19
CA SER A 43 7.14 -12.20 -24.09
C SER A 43 7.69 -12.10 -22.67
N VAL A 44 6.83 -11.97 -21.65
CA VAL A 44 7.20 -11.97 -20.23
C VAL A 44 6.31 -12.91 -19.40
N SER A 45 5.51 -13.76 -20.07
CA SER A 45 4.64 -14.75 -19.44
C SER A 45 5.13 -16.15 -19.75
N ASP A 46 5.14 -17.03 -18.74
CA ASP A 46 5.58 -18.42 -18.90
C ASP A 46 4.93 -19.32 -17.85
N GLU A 47 4.46 -20.48 -18.31
CA GLU A 47 3.91 -21.54 -17.46
C GLU A 47 4.95 -22.62 -17.15
N PHE A 48 6.15 -22.55 -17.74
CA PHE A 48 7.28 -23.47 -17.51
C PHE A 48 6.97 -24.94 -17.79
N ASN A 49 6.15 -25.22 -18.82
CA ASN A 49 5.78 -26.58 -19.22
C ASN A 49 6.76 -27.24 -20.21
N ALA A 50 7.73 -26.51 -20.74
CA ALA A 50 8.61 -26.97 -21.82
C ALA A 50 9.77 -27.87 -21.37
N GLY A 51 9.91 -28.15 -20.07
CA GLY A 51 10.96 -29.03 -19.52
C GLY A 51 12.39 -28.45 -19.57
N ALA A 52 12.54 -27.20 -20.02
CA ALA A 52 13.78 -26.43 -19.98
C ALA A 52 13.44 -24.93 -19.91
N LEU A 53 14.38 -24.12 -19.42
CA LEU A 53 14.22 -22.67 -19.38
C LEU A 53 14.29 -22.09 -20.80
N ASP A 54 13.27 -21.32 -21.21
CA ASP A 54 13.29 -20.57 -22.46
C ASP A 54 14.30 -19.42 -22.39
N LEU A 55 15.53 -19.68 -22.86
CA LEU A 55 16.60 -18.69 -22.88
C LEU A 55 16.38 -17.56 -23.90
N ALA A 56 15.37 -17.63 -24.78
CA ALA A 56 15.00 -16.48 -25.61
C ALA A 56 14.22 -15.45 -24.79
N LYS A 57 13.47 -15.90 -23.77
CA LYS A 57 12.64 -15.07 -22.90
C LYS A 57 13.32 -14.68 -21.59
N TRP A 58 14.07 -15.62 -21.00
CA TRP A 58 14.66 -15.51 -19.68
C TRP A 58 16.19 -15.50 -19.74
N THR A 59 16.82 -14.81 -18.80
CA THR A 59 18.25 -14.97 -18.50
C THR A 59 18.38 -15.54 -17.09
N ASN A 60 19.28 -16.51 -16.92
CA ASN A 60 19.62 -17.12 -15.63
C ASN A 60 21.00 -16.67 -15.12
N TYR A 61 21.59 -15.67 -15.76
CA TYR A 61 22.90 -15.12 -15.40
C TYR A 61 22.89 -13.58 -15.48
N ASN A 62 23.68 -12.94 -14.63
CA ASN A 62 23.88 -11.50 -14.62
C ASN A 62 25.38 -11.17 -14.44
N ALA A 63 26.01 -10.69 -15.51
CA ALA A 63 27.43 -10.33 -15.51
C ALA A 63 27.74 -9.06 -14.70
N SER A 64 26.80 -8.12 -14.66
CA SER A 64 26.99 -6.83 -13.97
C SER A 64 26.79 -6.93 -12.46
N PHE A 65 26.00 -7.91 -12.02
CA PHE A 65 25.72 -8.15 -10.62
C PHE A 65 25.71 -9.65 -10.32
N LEU A 66 26.86 -10.14 -9.87
CA LEU A 66 27.10 -11.57 -9.61
C LEU A 66 26.25 -12.12 -8.46
N GLY A 67 25.75 -11.28 -7.56
CA GLY A 67 24.98 -11.70 -6.39
C GLY A 67 25.21 -10.77 -5.22
N ASN A 68 24.47 -11.00 -4.14
CA ASN A 68 24.69 -10.30 -2.87
C ASN A 68 25.66 -11.12 -2.00
N PRO A 69 26.90 -10.64 -1.74
CA PRO A 69 27.83 -11.31 -0.83
C PRO A 69 27.14 -11.70 0.50
N PRO A 70 27.36 -12.92 1.03
CA PRO A 70 28.34 -13.92 0.58
C PRO A 70 27.84 -14.85 -0.55
N GLY A 71 26.65 -14.61 -1.11
CA GLY A 71 26.00 -15.44 -2.14
C GLY A 71 26.23 -14.96 -3.57
N ILE A 72 26.44 -15.89 -4.49
CA ILE A 72 26.64 -15.64 -5.93
C ILE A 72 25.60 -16.42 -6.75
N TYR A 73 25.17 -15.86 -7.88
CA TYR A 73 24.23 -16.47 -8.81
C TYR A 73 24.94 -17.44 -9.75
N VAL A 74 24.45 -18.67 -9.81
CA VAL A 74 24.92 -19.70 -10.74
C VAL A 74 23.76 -20.21 -11.57
N ALA A 75 24.02 -20.41 -12.86
CA ALA A 75 23.04 -20.92 -13.82
C ALA A 75 22.59 -22.34 -13.47
N ASP A 76 23.48 -23.15 -12.88
CA ASP A 76 23.24 -24.54 -12.50
C ASP A 76 22.15 -24.69 -11.43
N ASN A 77 21.84 -23.64 -10.67
CA ASN A 77 20.78 -23.64 -9.65
C ASN A 77 19.40 -23.25 -10.19
N VAL A 78 19.23 -23.28 -11.52
CA VAL A 78 18.01 -22.93 -12.23
C VAL A 78 17.64 -24.05 -13.17
N ASP A 79 16.43 -24.59 -13.02
CA ASP A 79 15.92 -25.62 -13.92
C ASP A 79 14.40 -25.51 -14.11
N VAL A 80 13.86 -26.16 -15.14
CA VAL A 80 12.42 -26.28 -15.37
C VAL A 80 12.04 -27.75 -15.35
N ASN A 81 11.34 -28.15 -14.29
CA ASN A 81 10.98 -29.55 -14.08
C ASN A 81 9.52 -29.67 -13.61
N ASN A 82 8.79 -30.68 -14.09
CA ASN A 82 7.40 -30.94 -13.72
C ASN A 82 6.46 -29.72 -13.86
N GLY A 83 6.60 -28.95 -14.94
CA GLY A 83 5.71 -27.81 -15.22
C GLY A 83 5.94 -26.59 -14.31
N LYS A 84 7.14 -26.42 -13.76
CA LYS A 84 7.50 -25.30 -12.89
C LYS A 84 8.96 -24.91 -13.05
N LEU A 85 9.23 -23.63 -12.83
CA LEU A 85 10.59 -23.13 -12.61
C LEU A 85 11.06 -23.53 -11.21
N GLU A 86 12.17 -24.24 -11.14
CA GLU A 86 12.85 -24.61 -9.91
C GLU A 86 14.07 -23.73 -9.71
N LEU A 87 14.13 -23.10 -8.53
CA LEU A 87 15.21 -22.24 -8.09
C LEU A 87 15.66 -22.75 -6.73
N TRP A 88 16.94 -23.08 -6.59
CA TRP A 88 17.50 -23.51 -5.32
C TRP A 88 18.80 -22.76 -5.00
N ALA A 89 19.33 -23.06 -3.82
CA ALA A 89 20.61 -22.60 -3.35
C ALA A 89 21.41 -23.79 -2.83
N THR A 90 22.71 -23.75 -3.05
CA THR A 90 23.66 -24.82 -2.69
C THR A 90 24.72 -24.20 -1.80
N ALA A 91 24.93 -24.76 -0.62
CA ALA A 91 26.03 -24.34 0.25
C ALA A 91 27.35 -24.84 -0.32
N GLY A 92 28.36 -23.97 -0.38
CA GLY A 92 29.68 -24.34 -0.89
C GLY A 92 30.41 -23.20 -1.59
N ASN A 93 31.74 -23.33 -1.61
CA ASN A 93 32.61 -22.38 -2.29
C ASN A 93 32.56 -22.59 -3.81
N ILE A 94 32.82 -21.53 -4.58
CA ILE A 94 32.88 -21.60 -6.06
C ILE A 94 34.32 -21.39 -6.50
N PRO A 95 34.92 -22.40 -7.16
CA PRO A 95 36.25 -22.25 -7.75
C PRO A 95 36.29 -21.04 -8.69
N GLY A 96 37.17 -20.08 -8.40
CA GLY A 96 37.34 -18.87 -9.22
C GLY A 96 36.39 -17.71 -8.93
N ALA A 97 35.49 -17.83 -7.93
CA ALA A 97 34.69 -16.69 -7.50
C ALA A 97 35.54 -15.65 -6.74
N PRO A 98 35.19 -14.34 -6.81
CA PRO A 98 35.83 -13.31 -6.01
C PRO A 98 35.70 -13.59 -4.51
N SER A 99 36.70 -13.21 -3.71
CA SER A 99 36.83 -13.57 -2.27
C SER A 99 35.63 -13.18 -1.39
N GLN A 100 34.84 -12.20 -1.81
CA GLN A 100 33.60 -11.78 -1.13
C GLN A 100 32.45 -12.80 -1.26
N TYR A 101 32.54 -13.79 -2.16
CA TYR A 101 31.54 -14.83 -2.40
C TYR A 101 32.10 -16.19 -2.02
N TRP A 102 31.79 -16.68 -0.82
CA TRP A 102 32.50 -17.82 -0.24
C TRP A 102 31.60 -18.88 0.39
N ASP A 103 30.29 -18.62 0.56
CA ASP A 103 29.44 -19.44 1.44
C ASP A 103 28.26 -20.10 0.72
N TYR A 104 27.65 -19.41 -0.26
CA TYR A 104 26.45 -19.92 -0.93
C TYR A 104 26.43 -19.64 -2.43
N GLN A 105 25.98 -20.64 -3.17
CA GLN A 105 25.56 -20.51 -4.55
C GLN A 105 24.04 -20.37 -4.58
N THR A 106 23.53 -19.42 -5.34
CA THR A 106 22.11 -19.06 -5.41
C THR A 106 21.67 -18.98 -6.87
N SER A 107 20.39 -18.75 -7.10
CA SER A 107 19.78 -18.72 -8.43
C SER A 107 19.29 -17.33 -8.78
N TYR A 108 19.24 -17.05 -10.08
CA TYR A 108 18.73 -15.80 -10.63
C TYR A 108 17.97 -16.12 -11.91
N VAL A 109 16.79 -15.52 -12.09
CA VAL A 109 16.06 -15.53 -13.35
C VAL A 109 15.44 -14.16 -13.56
N ALA A 110 15.62 -13.58 -14.74
CA ALA A 110 14.99 -12.33 -15.13
C ALA A 110 14.51 -12.37 -16.58
N SER A 111 13.44 -11.65 -16.90
CA SER A 111 12.99 -11.49 -18.28
C SER A 111 13.99 -10.66 -19.07
N LYS A 112 14.22 -11.02 -20.34
CA LYS A 112 15.06 -10.23 -21.26
C LYS A 112 14.34 -8.97 -21.76
N GLN A 113 13.01 -9.02 -21.81
CA GLN A 113 12.20 -7.85 -22.12
C GLN A 113 11.81 -7.10 -20.84
N THR A 114 11.82 -5.78 -20.94
CA THR A 114 11.32 -4.87 -19.91
C THR A 114 9.90 -4.45 -20.26
N VAL A 115 9.03 -4.41 -19.25
CA VAL A 115 7.64 -3.97 -19.42
C VAL A 115 7.41 -2.80 -18.47
N LEU A 116 6.90 -1.69 -19.03
CA LEU A 116 6.53 -0.51 -18.27
C LEU A 116 5.04 -0.58 -17.93
N TYR A 117 4.74 -0.66 -16.64
CA TYR A 117 3.39 -0.81 -16.07
C TYR A 117 2.71 -2.15 -16.40
N GLY A 118 1.53 -2.38 -15.81
CA GLY A 118 0.75 -3.60 -15.98
C GLY A 118 0.51 -4.36 -14.69
N TYR A 119 0.05 -5.60 -14.85
CA TYR A 119 -0.19 -6.54 -13.76
C TYR A 119 0.73 -7.74 -13.92
N PHE A 120 1.51 -8.01 -12.89
CA PHE A 120 2.43 -9.13 -12.84
C PHE A 120 1.96 -10.08 -11.77
N GLU A 121 1.79 -11.35 -12.12
CA GLU A 121 1.50 -12.39 -11.15
C GLU A 121 2.46 -13.57 -11.29
N ALA A 122 2.78 -14.17 -10.15
CA ALA A 122 3.55 -15.40 -10.09
C ALA A 122 2.92 -16.35 -9.07
N ARG A 123 2.91 -17.64 -9.41
CA ARG A 123 2.55 -18.70 -8.47
C ARG A 123 3.81 -19.39 -7.97
N ALA A 124 4.12 -19.23 -6.69
CA ALA A 124 5.34 -19.77 -6.09
C ALA A 124 5.05 -20.66 -4.88
N LYS A 125 5.86 -21.71 -4.70
CA LYS A 125 5.89 -22.55 -3.51
C LYS A 125 7.28 -22.48 -2.90
N LYS A 126 7.36 -22.17 -1.60
CA LYS A 126 8.64 -22.25 -0.87
C LYS A 126 9.09 -23.72 -0.82
N MET A 127 10.33 -23.97 -1.22
CA MET A 127 10.97 -25.30 -1.16
C MET A 127 11.56 -25.60 0.22
N ALA A 128 12.00 -24.55 0.94
CA ALA A 128 12.57 -24.66 2.28
C ALA A 128 11.88 -23.67 3.24
N ASN A 129 11.84 -24.02 4.53
CA ASN A 129 11.27 -23.20 5.59
C ASN A 129 12.21 -22.04 5.98
N VAL A 130 12.61 -21.24 4.99
CA VAL A 130 13.41 -20.04 5.22
C VAL A 130 12.44 -18.92 5.59
N ASP A 131 12.24 -18.78 6.90
CA ASP A 131 11.37 -17.76 7.49
C ASP A 131 12.09 -16.41 7.69
N ARG A 132 13.42 -16.40 7.55
CA ARG A 132 14.27 -15.26 7.91
C ARG A 132 15.22 -14.87 6.78
N VAL A 133 14.72 -14.06 5.84
CA VAL A 133 15.55 -13.27 4.91
C VAL A 133 15.77 -11.91 5.58
N LYS A 134 17.01 -11.42 5.69
CA LYS A 134 17.33 -10.20 6.46
C LYS A 134 16.45 -9.02 5.99
N GLN A 135 15.68 -8.50 6.96
CA GLN A 135 14.92 -7.25 6.96
C GLN A 135 13.71 -7.13 6.02
N THR A 136 12.73 -8.01 6.19
CA THR A 136 11.29 -7.68 6.30
C THR A 136 10.57 -8.94 6.77
N PHE A 137 9.78 -8.87 7.84
CA PHE A 137 8.92 -9.99 8.24
C PHE A 137 7.87 -10.25 7.16
N ILE A 138 8.15 -11.13 6.19
CA ILE A 138 7.13 -11.60 5.24
C ILE A 138 6.35 -12.70 5.94
N ARG A 139 5.39 -12.29 6.78
CA ARG A 139 4.58 -13.19 7.61
C ARG A 139 3.58 -14.02 6.80
N THR A 140 3.43 -13.77 5.50
CA THR A 140 2.58 -14.57 4.61
C THR A 140 3.09 -14.45 3.18
N VAL A 141 3.70 -15.50 2.63
CA VAL A 141 3.83 -15.63 1.18
C VAL A 141 2.55 -16.32 0.72
N ASN A 142 1.57 -15.53 0.27
CA ASN A 142 0.42 -16.10 -0.45
C ASN A 142 0.99 -16.82 -1.68
N PRO A 143 0.57 -18.06 -2.00
CA PRO A 143 1.02 -18.78 -3.19
C PRO A 143 0.89 -18.00 -4.50
N ARG A 144 0.06 -16.95 -4.53
CA ARG A 144 -0.04 -15.97 -5.62
C ARG A 144 0.37 -14.59 -5.14
N MET A 145 1.40 -14.04 -5.76
CA MET A 145 1.81 -12.63 -5.59
C MET A 145 1.36 -11.86 -6.83
N GLY A 146 0.68 -10.73 -6.64
CA GLY A 146 0.24 -9.84 -7.72
C GLY A 146 0.78 -8.42 -7.49
N LEU A 147 1.48 -7.85 -8.47
CA LEU A 147 1.94 -6.47 -8.47
C LEU A 147 1.15 -5.69 -9.53
N VAL A 148 0.37 -4.70 -9.08
CA VAL A 148 -0.37 -3.79 -9.96
C VAL A 148 0.38 -2.47 -10.03
N TYR A 149 0.92 -2.13 -11.20
CA TYR A 149 1.46 -0.80 -11.44
C TYR A 149 0.31 0.16 -11.76
N TYR A 150 -0.09 0.94 -10.76
CA TYR A 150 -1.14 1.95 -10.89
C TYR A 150 -0.53 3.36 -11.04
N PRO A 151 -0.84 4.12 -12.10
CA PRO A 151 -0.26 5.45 -12.31
C PRO A 151 -0.85 6.43 -11.29
N LEU A 152 -0.02 6.92 -10.37
CA LEU A 152 -0.39 7.94 -9.39
C LEU A 152 0.52 9.16 -9.57
N TYR A 153 -0.05 10.30 -9.91
CA TYR A 153 0.69 11.54 -10.07
C TYR A 153 0.59 12.41 -8.82
N VAL A 154 1.73 12.89 -8.32
CA VAL A 154 1.78 13.91 -7.27
C VAL A 154 2.16 15.24 -7.90
N LEU A 155 1.19 16.12 -8.06
CA LEU A 155 1.37 17.44 -8.64
C LEU A 155 1.61 18.46 -7.53
N ARG A 156 2.64 19.30 -7.70
CA ARG A 156 2.87 20.49 -6.90
C ARG A 156 2.73 21.71 -7.78
N TYR A 157 1.86 22.63 -7.39
CA TYR A 157 1.62 23.85 -8.15
C TYR A 157 1.55 25.07 -7.23
N LEU A 158 1.83 26.24 -7.79
CA LEU A 158 1.82 27.50 -7.06
C LEU A 158 0.59 28.31 -7.46
N TYR A 159 -0.21 28.73 -6.47
CA TYR A 159 -1.38 29.56 -6.70
C TYR A 159 -1.39 30.69 -5.67
N ARG A 160 -1.46 31.94 -6.15
CA ARG A 160 -1.42 33.16 -5.31
C ARG A 160 -0.26 33.15 -4.30
N GLY A 161 0.95 32.80 -4.75
CA GLY A 161 2.14 32.77 -3.89
C GLY A 161 2.23 31.58 -2.94
N ARG A 162 1.31 30.59 -3.01
CA ARG A 162 1.25 29.44 -2.09
C ARG A 162 1.41 28.12 -2.83
N SER A 163 2.14 27.17 -2.26
CA SER A 163 2.42 25.85 -2.86
C SER A 163 1.39 24.79 -2.45
N PHE A 164 0.64 24.29 -3.42
CA PHE A 164 -0.37 23.26 -3.23
C PHE A 164 0.19 21.92 -3.67
N GLN A 165 -0.21 20.84 -2.98
CA GLN A 165 0.11 19.47 -3.38
C GLN A 165 -1.19 18.70 -3.59
N VAL A 166 -1.32 18.03 -4.73
CA VAL A 166 -2.46 17.16 -5.03
C VAL A 166 -1.97 15.82 -5.57
N ALA A 167 -2.60 14.73 -5.12
CA ALA A 167 -2.42 13.41 -5.69
C ALA A 167 -3.58 13.15 -6.65
N VAL A 168 -3.24 12.83 -7.90
CA VAL A 168 -4.17 12.63 -9.00
C VAL A 168 -4.02 11.20 -9.48
N ASP A 169 -5.16 10.55 -9.66
CA ASP A 169 -5.27 9.28 -10.35
C ASP A 169 -4.83 9.46 -11.81
N GLY A 170 -3.76 8.79 -12.21
CA GLY A 170 -3.20 8.89 -13.56
C GLY A 170 -4.04 8.21 -14.63
N LEU A 171 -4.98 7.33 -14.26
CA LEU A 171 -5.89 6.70 -15.21
C LEU A 171 -7.11 7.60 -15.47
N SER A 172 -7.79 8.05 -14.41
CA SER A 172 -9.06 8.80 -14.54
C SER A 172 -8.90 10.33 -14.50
N GLY A 173 -7.73 10.84 -14.15
CA GLY A 173 -7.48 12.27 -13.94
C GLY A 173 -8.16 12.83 -12.68
N ARG A 174 -8.78 11.99 -11.84
CA ARG A 174 -9.47 12.44 -10.63
C ARG A 174 -8.50 12.77 -9.50
N VAL A 175 -8.77 13.87 -8.79
CA VAL A 175 -8.01 14.23 -7.58
C VAL A 175 -8.41 13.29 -6.44
N LEU A 176 -7.45 12.50 -5.97
CA LEU A 176 -7.63 11.55 -4.86
C LEU A 176 -7.38 12.23 -3.51
N TYR A 177 -6.35 13.08 -3.46
CA TYR A 177 -5.94 13.79 -2.26
C TYR A 177 -5.46 15.20 -2.62
N GLY A 178 -5.69 16.16 -1.75
CA GLY A 178 -5.16 17.52 -1.89
C GLY A 178 -4.80 18.09 -0.54
N LYS A 179 -3.67 18.78 -0.46
CA LYS A 179 -3.24 19.51 0.73
C LYS A 179 -2.92 20.94 0.34
N ALA A 180 -3.69 21.87 0.90
CA ALA A 180 -3.40 23.29 0.80
C ALA A 180 -2.48 23.73 1.94
N PRO A 181 -1.50 24.60 1.68
CA PRO A 181 -0.65 25.18 2.71
C PRO A 181 -1.46 26.19 3.54
N GLY A 182 -1.44 26.02 4.86
CA GLY A 182 -1.95 27.02 5.79
C GLY A 182 -1.00 28.23 5.89
N ASN A 183 -1.47 29.34 6.46
CA ASN A 183 -0.64 30.51 6.74
C ASN A 183 0.18 30.26 8.01
N THR A 184 1.46 29.94 7.84
CA THR A 184 2.37 29.66 8.97
C THR A 184 2.41 30.79 10.00
N TRP A 185 2.33 32.05 9.57
CA TRP A 185 2.30 33.20 10.48
C TRP A 185 1.05 33.27 11.32
N TYR A 186 -0.12 32.99 10.75
CA TYR A 186 -1.36 32.92 11.52
C TYR A 186 -1.31 31.77 12.53
N ARG A 187 -0.82 30.60 12.12
CA ARG A 187 -0.66 29.44 13.02
C ARG A 187 0.29 29.75 14.17
N ALA A 188 1.45 30.34 13.87
CA ALA A 188 2.39 30.75 14.90
C ALA A 188 1.78 31.83 15.81
N GLY A 189 1.16 32.85 15.23
CA GLY A 189 0.53 33.95 15.94
C GLY A 189 -0.57 33.49 16.89
N ILE A 190 -1.49 32.62 16.44
CA ILE A 190 -2.57 32.12 17.30
C ILE A 190 -2.08 31.18 18.41
N MET A 191 -0.98 30.45 18.17
CA MET A 191 -0.33 29.62 19.19
C MET A 191 0.28 30.51 20.28
N VAL A 192 1.10 31.48 19.88
CA VAL A 192 1.76 32.41 20.80
C VAL A 192 0.73 33.24 21.56
N ALA A 193 -0.28 33.78 20.88
CA ALA A 193 -1.35 34.55 21.51
C ALA A 193 -2.17 33.71 22.49
N GLY A 194 -2.54 32.48 22.13
CA GLY A 194 -3.28 31.58 23.03
C GLY A 194 -2.49 31.20 24.28
N MET A 195 -1.18 30.96 24.13
CA MET A 195 -0.29 30.68 25.26
C MET A 195 -0.09 31.90 26.15
N ALA A 196 0.19 33.07 25.56
CA ALA A 196 0.40 34.32 26.30
C ALA A 196 -0.86 34.74 27.07
N LEU A 197 -2.03 34.72 26.41
CA LEU A 197 -3.31 35.06 27.03
C LEU A 197 -3.63 34.07 28.16
N GLY A 198 -3.46 32.77 27.93
CA GLY A 198 -3.75 31.79 28.98
C GLY A 198 -2.79 31.86 30.17
N ALA A 199 -1.50 32.11 29.94
CA ALA A 199 -0.53 32.33 31.02
C ALA A 199 -0.87 33.58 31.84
N PHE A 200 -1.22 34.68 31.18
CA PHE A 200 -1.64 35.92 31.84
C PHE A 200 -2.89 35.72 32.70
N LEU A 201 -3.89 34.95 32.22
CA LEU A 201 -5.08 34.64 33.01
C LEU A 201 -4.78 33.74 34.22
N ILE A 202 -3.95 32.72 34.03
CA ILE A 202 -3.63 31.75 35.08
C ILE A 202 -2.73 32.34 36.17
N VAL A 203 -1.78 33.21 35.79
CA VAL A 203 -0.79 33.75 36.73
C VAL A 203 -1.22 35.12 37.21
N ASP A 204 -1.24 36.11 36.31
CA ASP A 204 -1.43 37.52 36.70
C ASP A 204 -2.85 37.80 37.18
N VAL A 205 -3.87 37.39 36.43
CA VAL A 205 -5.27 37.64 36.80
C VAL A 205 -5.66 36.81 38.03
N CYS A 206 -5.24 35.55 38.10
CA CYS A 206 -5.48 34.72 39.28
C CYS A 206 -4.82 35.31 40.54
N ALA A 207 -3.55 35.73 40.45
CA ALA A 207 -2.84 36.34 41.57
C ALA A 207 -3.46 37.68 42.00
N LEU A 208 -3.91 38.50 41.04
CA LEU A 208 -4.59 39.76 41.33
C LEU A 208 -5.92 39.53 42.05
N VAL A 209 -6.72 38.56 41.56
CA VAL A 209 -8.00 38.21 42.17
C VAL A 209 -7.79 37.67 43.59
N THR A 210 -6.83 36.77 43.80
CA THR A 210 -6.55 36.24 45.15
C THR A 210 -6.02 37.32 46.10
N TYR A 211 -5.15 38.22 45.64
CA TYR A 211 -4.67 39.35 46.44
C TYR A 211 -5.80 40.25 46.93
N PHE A 212 -6.69 40.70 46.04
CA PHE A 212 -7.84 41.51 46.43
C PHE A 212 -8.83 40.74 47.30
N SER A 213 -8.98 39.44 47.07
CA SER A 213 -9.86 38.58 47.87
C SER A 213 -9.35 38.43 49.30
N VAL A 214 -8.03 38.31 49.51
CA VAL A 214 -7.44 38.23 50.86
C VAL A 214 -7.59 39.56 51.61
N ILE A 215 -7.43 40.69 50.92
CA ILE A 215 -7.64 42.02 51.52
C ILE A 215 -9.11 42.23 51.88
N ALA A 216 -10.03 41.88 50.99
CA ALA A 216 -11.46 41.99 51.23
C ALA A 216 -11.96 41.02 52.32
N ALA A 217 -11.42 39.79 52.38
CA ALA A 217 -11.78 38.80 53.38
C ALA A 217 -11.39 39.18 54.82
N SER A 218 -10.47 40.13 54.98
CA SER A 218 -10.16 40.71 56.30
C SER A 218 -11.20 41.74 56.79
N ALA A 219 -12.15 42.12 55.94
CA ALA A 219 -13.22 43.06 56.23
C ALA A 219 -14.63 42.40 56.29
N ASP A 220 -14.85 41.30 55.56
CA ASP A 220 -16.08 40.48 55.56
C ASP A 220 -15.73 38.99 55.33
N ASP A 221 -16.50 38.05 55.89
CA ASP A 221 -16.22 36.59 55.90
C ASP A 221 -16.35 35.86 54.52
N ASP A 222 -16.31 36.60 53.41
CA ASP A 222 -16.62 36.14 52.04
C ASP A 222 -15.39 35.61 51.26
N ALA A 223 -14.52 34.84 51.91
CA ALA A 223 -13.32 34.26 51.30
C ALA A 223 -13.64 33.28 50.13
N LEU A 224 -14.84 32.70 50.10
CA LEU A 224 -15.28 31.76 49.07
C LEU A 224 -15.47 32.39 47.70
N GLY A 225 -15.98 33.63 47.63
CA GLY A 225 -16.23 34.32 46.36
C GLY A 225 -14.94 34.55 45.57
N GLY A 226 -13.90 35.00 46.27
CA GLY A 226 -12.57 35.21 45.71
C GLY A 226 -11.92 33.97 45.11
N LEU A 227 -12.04 32.83 45.80
CA LEU A 227 -11.55 31.54 45.31
C LEU A 227 -12.30 31.07 44.05
N ILE A 228 -13.60 31.33 43.96
CA ILE A 228 -14.40 31.02 42.76
C ILE A 228 -13.92 31.85 41.57
N PHE A 229 -13.73 33.17 41.73
CA PHE A 229 -13.23 34.02 40.64
C PHE A 229 -11.81 33.67 40.21
N ALA A 230 -10.93 33.32 41.15
CA ALA A 230 -9.59 32.84 40.84
C ALA A 230 -9.64 31.51 40.06
N GLY A 231 -10.51 30.58 40.48
CA GLY A 231 -10.76 29.32 39.76
C GLY A 231 -11.28 29.54 38.34
N LEU A 232 -12.19 30.50 38.15
CA LEU A 232 -12.70 30.88 36.82
C LEU A 232 -11.60 31.46 35.92
N ALA A 233 -10.69 32.29 36.46
CA ALA A 233 -9.55 32.82 35.71
C ALA A 233 -8.61 31.70 35.23
N VAL A 234 -8.34 30.71 36.09
CA VAL A 234 -7.54 29.53 35.72
C VAL A 234 -8.23 28.72 34.63
N LEU A 235 -9.53 28.43 34.76
CA LEU A 235 -10.30 27.70 33.75
C LEU A 235 -10.33 28.45 32.41
N ALA A 236 -10.52 29.77 32.43
CA ALA A 236 -10.48 30.60 31.24
C ALA A 236 -9.10 30.58 30.57
N GLY A 237 -8.01 30.63 31.34
CA GLY A 237 -6.66 30.55 30.80
C GLY A 237 -6.31 29.19 30.20
N VAL A 238 -6.71 28.09 30.85
CA VAL A 238 -6.60 26.73 30.28
C VAL A 238 -7.43 26.61 28.99
N GLY A 239 -8.62 27.22 28.99
CA GLY A 239 -9.47 27.32 27.80
C GLY A 239 -8.78 28.04 26.64
N ALA A 240 -8.16 29.18 26.90
CA ALA A 240 -7.42 29.97 25.89
C ALA A 240 -6.22 29.21 25.31
N ILE A 241 -5.43 28.55 26.16
CA ILE A 241 -4.32 27.68 25.74
C ILE A 241 -4.83 26.55 24.85
N THR A 242 -5.87 25.86 25.30
CA THR A 242 -6.44 24.71 24.58
C THR A 242 -7.03 25.14 23.23
N ALA A 243 -7.72 26.27 23.19
CA ALA A 243 -8.28 26.83 21.96
C ALA A 243 -7.17 27.26 20.98
N GLY A 244 -6.14 27.95 21.47
CA GLY A 244 -4.97 28.35 20.68
C GLY A 244 -4.24 27.14 20.08
N TYR A 245 -4.00 26.11 20.89
CA TYR A 245 -3.37 24.86 20.43
C TYR A 245 -4.21 24.14 19.38
N ARG A 246 -5.52 24.00 19.58
CA ARG A 246 -6.42 23.37 18.59
C ARG A 246 -6.42 24.14 17.27
N ARG A 247 -6.45 25.47 17.31
CA ARG A 247 -6.43 26.32 16.11
C ARG A 247 -5.06 26.26 15.41
N PHE A 248 -3.95 26.22 16.14
CA PHE A 248 -2.63 25.98 15.57
C PHE A 248 -2.53 24.62 14.87
N ARG A 249 -3.08 23.56 15.49
CA ARG A 249 -2.94 22.19 14.97
C ARG A 249 -3.83 21.92 13.76
N TYR A 250 -5.04 22.48 13.72
CA TYR A 250 -6.08 22.13 12.75
C TYR A 250 -6.64 23.31 11.93
N GLY A 251 -6.25 24.56 12.22
CA GLY A 251 -7.03 25.73 11.80
C GLY A 251 -6.90 26.20 10.36
N GLU A 252 -5.89 25.75 9.61
CA GLU A 252 -5.62 26.32 8.27
C GLU A 252 -5.12 25.35 7.20
N VAL A 253 -4.92 24.07 7.55
CA VAL A 253 -4.58 23.07 6.53
C VAL A 253 -5.88 22.53 5.96
N PHE A 254 -6.19 22.90 4.72
CA PHE A 254 -7.29 22.26 4.01
C PHE A 254 -6.78 20.95 3.42
N GLU A 255 -7.32 19.84 3.92
CA GLU A 255 -7.11 18.52 3.34
C GLU A 255 -8.36 18.10 2.57
N TYR A 256 -8.17 17.80 1.30
CA TYR A 256 -9.16 17.13 0.47
C TYR A 256 -8.85 15.65 0.43
N ARG A 257 -9.83 14.81 0.74
CA ARG A 257 -9.73 13.35 0.61
C ARG A 257 -10.97 12.83 -0.11
N ALA A 258 -10.76 12.24 -1.29
CA ALA A 258 -11.86 11.69 -2.09
C ALA A 258 -12.56 10.52 -1.38
N LEU A 259 -11.80 9.72 -0.60
CA LEU A 259 -12.31 8.56 0.15
C LEU A 259 -13.36 8.94 1.20
N ASP A 260 -13.24 10.10 1.84
CA ASP A 260 -14.20 10.53 2.86
C ASP A 260 -15.57 10.86 2.26
N LYS A 261 -15.62 11.27 0.99
CA LYS A 261 -16.88 11.48 0.27
C LYS A 261 -17.54 10.16 -0.13
N LEU A 262 -16.73 9.18 -0.53
CA LEU A 262 -17.20 7.83 -0.86
C LEU A 262 -17.75 7.12 0.38
N LYS A 263 -17.00 7.12 1.48
CA LYS A 263 -17.44 6.55 2.76
C LYS A 263 -18.77 7.17 3.23
N ARG A 264 -18.85 8.52 3.24
CA ARG A 264 -20.09 9.25 3.59
C ARG A 264 -21.28 9.00 2.64
N ARG A 265 -21.05 8.55 1.41
CA ARG A 265 -22.13 8.15 0.48
C ARG A 265 -22.59 6.73 0.76
N THR A 266 -21.66 5.82 1.03
CA THR A 266 -21.98 4.43 1.39
C THR A 266 -22.74 4.40 2.72
N ASP A 267 -22.29 5.10 3.75
CA ASP A 267 -22.93 5.12 5.07
C ASP A 267 -24.38 5.64 4.97
N ARG A 268 -24.62 6.75 4.26
CA ARG A 268 -25.97 7.28 4.02
C ARG A 268 -26.88 6.33 3.22
N ARG A 269 -26.32 5.57 2.28
CA ARG A 269 -27.08 4.58 1.52
C ARG A 269 -27.49 3.41 2.41
N MET A 270 -26.62 3.00 3.33
CA MET A 270 -26.91 1.95 4.30
C MET A 270 -27.95 2.41 5.33
N GLU A 271 -27.83 3.62 5.88
CA GLU A 271 -28.83 4.21 6.78
C GLU A 271 -30.21 4.32 6.13
N GLY A 272 -30.28 4.84 4.89
CA GLY A 272 -31.53 4.92 4.14
C GLY A 272 -32.12 3.55 3.78
N GLY A 273 -31.29 2.52 3.62
CA GLY A 273 -31.73 1.14 3.45
C GLY A 273 -32.31 0.53 4.73
N VAL A 274 -31.68 0.82 5.88
CA VAL A 274 -32.14 0.35 7.20
C VAL A 274 -33.46 1.02 7.61
N HIS A 275 -33.64 2.31 7.32
CA HIS A 275 -34.91 3.01 7.57
C HIS A 275 -36.06 2.41 6.75
N ARG A 276 -35.83 2.12 5.47
CA ARG A 276 -36.82 1.46 4.59
C ARG A 276 -37.17 0.05 5.05
N ALA A 277 -36.18 -0.70 5.56
CA ALA A 277 -36.41 -2.04 6.08
C ALA A 277 -37.25 -2.04 7.37
N ARG A 278 -37.11 -1.01 8.21
CA ARG A 278 -37.95 -0.85 9.42
C ARG A 278 -39.38 -0.46 9.11
N GLU A 279 -39.61 0.44 8.14
CA GLU A 279 -40.98 0.79 7.70
C GLU A 279 -41.76 -0.43 7.20
N ILE A 280 -41.09 -1.35 6.51
CA ILE A 280 -41.69 -2.60 6.02
C ILE A 280 -42.00 -3.60 7.15
N GLN A 281 -41.29 -3.53 8.29
CA GLN A 281 -41.54 -4.40 9.45
C GLN A 281 -42.57 -3.83 10.43
N SER A 282 -42.91 -2.54 10.31
CA SER A 282 -43.87 -1.85 11.20
C SER A 282 -45.25 -1.59 10.57
N GLY A 283 -45.45 -1.97 9.31
CA GLY A 283 -46.75 -1.96 8.62
C GLY A 283 -47.23 -3.37 8.32
#